data_AF-T1L5Q4-F1
#
_entry.id   AF-T1L5Q4-F1
#
_cell.length_a   1.000
_cell.length_b   1.000
_cell.length_c   1.000
_cell.angle_alpha   90.00
_cell.angle_beta   90.00
_cell.angle_gamma   90.00
#
_symmetry.space_group_name_H-M   'P 1'
#
loop_
_entity.id
_entity.type
_entity.pdbx_description
1 polymer ?
#
loop_
_entity_poly.entity_id
_entity_poly.type
_entity_poly.pdbx_seq_one_letter_code
_entity_poly.pdbx_strand_id
1 'polypeptide(L)'
;MSISKQGRPYTMFVEDYEKKGLTGNDRFEGYCIDLMNEIAKRLQFKYVIRLVEDRAYGRRNENGEWNVMIGELIDADIAVADLTINYERESAVDFTMPFMNLGIGILSRI
;
A
#
# COMPACT_ATOMS: atom_id res chain seq x y z
N MET A 1 -0.54 -11.16 -7.15
CA MET A 1 0.28 -9.93 -7.21
C MET A 1 -0.24 -8.94 -6.17
N SER A 2 0.63 -8.26 -5.43
CA SER A 2 0.22 -7.26 -4.43
C SER A 2 0.84 -5.90 -4.71
N ILE A 3 0.10 -4.84 -4.41
CA ILE A 3 0.56 -3.46 -4.65
C ILE A 3 0.74 -2.69 -3.34
N SER A 4 1.71 -1.78 -3.33
CA SER A 4 1.95 -0.86 -2.22
C SER A 4 2.34 0.53 -2.73
N LYS A 5 2.17 1.54 -1.89
CA LYS A 5 2.62 2.92 -2.14
C LYS A 5 3.89 3.16 -1.33
N GLN A 6 4.94 3.65 -1.99
CA GLN A 6 6.15 4.09 -1.29
C GLN A 6 5.84 5.29 -0.38
N GLY A 7 6.18 5.17 0.90
CA GLY A 7 5.97 6.20 1.92
C GLY A 7 6.58 5.80 3.26
N ARG A 8 7.30 6.71 3.91
CA ARG A 8 7.84 6.46 5.27
C ARG A 8 6.71 6.60 6.29
N PRO A 9 6.62 5.74 7.32
CA PRO A 9 7.47 4.58 7.63
C PRO A 9 6.91 3.23 7.09
N TYR A 10 5.95 3.27 6.17
CA TYR A 10 5.12 2.12 5.79
C TYR A 10 5.75 1.20 4.75
N THR A 11 6.24 1.75 3.65
CA THR A 11 6.93 0.99 2.59
C THR A 11 8.06 1.83 2.03
N MET A 12 9.27 1.37 2.25
CA MET A 12 10.53 2.03 1.91
C MET A 12 11.44 1.04 1.22
N PHE A 13 12.39 1.53 0.44
CA PHE A 13 13.50 0.69 -0.01
C PHE A 13 14.47 0.51 1.15
N VAL A 14 15.00 -0.71 1.30
CA VAL A 14 16.14 -0.97 2.17
C VAL A 14 17.32 -0.13 1.69
N GLU A 15 18.04 0.50 2.62
CA GLU A 15 19.22 1.28 2.28
C GLU A 15 20.26 0.42 1.56
N ASP A 16 20.79 0.92 0.44
CA ASP A 16 21.76 0.23 -0.42
C ASP A 16 21.31 -1.17 -0.89
N TYR A 17 19.99 -1.39 -1.08
CA TYR A 17 19.45 -2.71 -1.47
C TYR A 17 20.14 -3.32 -2.70
N GLU A 18 20.52 -2.49 -3.68
CA GLU A 18 21.23 -2.93 -4.89
C GLU A 18 22.63 -3.46 -4.58
N LYS A 19 23.40 -2.74 -3.75
CA LYS A 19 24.74 -3.17 -3.33
C LYS A 19 24.69 -4.45 -2.49
N LYS A 20 23.62 -4.64 -1.74
CA LYS A 20 23.34 -5.84 -0.95
C LYS A 20 22.80 -7.00 -1.79
N GLY A 21 22.53 -6.79 -3.08
CA GLY A 21 21.99 -7.82 -3.98
C GLY A 21 20.56 -8.25 -3.64
N LEU A 22 19.79 -7.40 -2.95
CA LEU A 22 18.40 -7.69 -2.59
C LEU A 22 17.52 -7.58 -3.83
N THR A 23 16.62 -8.54 -4.02
CA THR A 23 15.72 -8.62 -5.17
C THR A 23 14.30 -8.97 -4.74
N GLY A 24 13.32 -8.80 -5.63
CA GLY A 24 11.93 -9.09 -5.31
C GLY A 24 11.43 -8.26 -4.13
N ASN A 25 10.84 -8.93 -3.13
CA ASN A 25 10.28 -8.32 -1.93
C ASN A 25 11.35 -7.87 -0.94
N ASP A 26 12.52 -8.50 -0.92
CA ASP A 26 13.59 -8.22 0.06
C ASP A 26 14.19 -6.82 -0.09
N ARG A 27 13.86 -6.14 -1.19
CA ARG A 27 14.24 -4.74 -1.44
C ARG A 27 13.46 -3.76 -0.58
N PHE A 28 12.36 -4.18 0.04
CA PHE A 28 11.44 -3.31 0.76
C PHE A 28 11.47 -3.58 2.26
N GLU A 29 11.30 -2.50 3.02
CA GLU A 29 11.16 -2.51 4.48
C GLU A 29 10.07 -1.53 4.93
N GLY A 30 9.61 -1.70 6.16
CA GLY A 30 8.64 -0.82 6.81
C GLY A 30 7.41 -1.55 7.33
N TYR A 31 6.56 -0.80 8.03
CA TYR A 31 5.44 -1.37 8.78
C TYR A 31 4.48 -2.21 7.92
N CYS A 32 4.15 -1.76 6.71
CA CYS A 32 3.27 -2.50 5.80
C CYS A 32 3.93 -3.78 5.27
N ILE A 33 5.26 -3.80 5.15
CA ILE A 33 6.00 -4.99 4.72
C ILE A 33 5.97 -6.06 5.81
N ASP A 34 6.25 -5.66 7.05
CA ASP A 34 6.21 -6.56 8.21
C ASP A 34 4.81 -7.13 8.43
N LEU A 35 3.78 -6.28 8.35
CA LEU A 35 2.39 -6.71 8.45
C LEU A 35 2.03 -7.73 7.37
N MET A 36 2.44 -7.49 6.12
CA MET A 36 2.18 -8.39 5.01
C MET A 36 2.91 -9.73 5.19
N ASN A 37 4.17 -9.70 5.65
CA ASN A 37 4.92 -10.92 5.97
C ASN A 37 4.21 -11.77 7.04
N GLU A 38 3.72 -11.17 8.11
CA GLU A 38 3.01 -11.90 9.18
C GLU A 38 1.66 -12.46 8.71
N ILE A 39 0.91 -11.70 7.91
CA ILE A 39 -0.35 -12.17 7.30
C ILE A 39 -0.08 -13.34 6.35
N ALA A 40 0.91 -13.20 5.46
CA ALA A 40 1.30 -14.24 4.49
C ALA A 40 1.76 -15.52 5.18
N LYS A 41 2.52 -15.40 6.28
CA LYS A 41 2.96 -16.52 7.11
C LYS A 41 1.78 -17.22 7.79
N ARG A 42 0.84 -16.45 8.37
CA ARG A 42 -0.31 -17.01 9.09
C ARG A 42 -1.31 -17.69 8.17
N LEU A 43 -1.54 -17.11 6.99
CA LEU A 43 -2.50 -17.62 5.99
C LEU A 43 -1.84 -18.49 4.91
N GLN A 44 -0.54 -18.71 5.00
CA GLN A 44 0.26 -19.58 4.13
C GLN A 44 0.15 -19.26 2.63
N PHE A 45 0.21 -17.98 2.26
CA PHE A 45 0.27 -17.56 0.86
C PHE A 45 1.57 -16.83 0.51
N LYS A 46 1.82 -16.71 -0.79
CA LYS A 46 2.95 -15.97 -1.34
C LYS A 46 2.46 -14.69 -2.00
N TYR A 47 3.27 -13.65 -1.94
CA TYR A 47 2.97 -12.38 -2.57
C TYR A 47 4.22 -11.78 -3.20
N VAL A 48 4.02 -10.87 -4.15
CA VAL A 48 5.07 -10.08 -4.77
C VAL A 48 4.63 -8.63 -4.71
N ILE A 49 5.50 -7.77 -4.18
CA ILE A 49 5.24 -6.33 -4.05
C ILE A 49 5.59 -5.65 -5.35
N ARG A 50 4.63 -4.92 -5.90
CA ARG A 50 4.82 -3.88 -6.90
C ARG A 50 4.54 -2.52 -6.27
N LEU A 51 5.38 -1.54 -6.56
CA LEU A 51 5.07 -0.15 -6.23
C LEU A 51 4.17 0.44 -7.30
N VAL A 52 3.12 1.12 -6.86
CA VAL A 52 2.21 1.87 -7.74
C VAL A 52 2.96 3.03 -8.39
N GLU A 53 2.84 3.18 -9.72
CA GLU A 53 3.71 4.05 -10.54
C GLU A 53 3.66 5.53 -10.12
N ASP A 54 2.44 6.06 -9.92
CA ASP A 54 2.23 7.48 -9.59
C ASP A 54 2.32 7.80 -8.09
N ARG A 55 2.56 6.78 -7.23
CA ARG A 55 2.56 6.89 -5.76
C ARG A 55 1.33 7.57 -5.16
N ALA A 56 0.21 7.60 -5.88
CA ALA A 56 -1.06 8.14 -5.40
C ALA A 56 -2.02 7.01 -4.98
N TYR A 57 -3.05 7.36 -4.23
CA TYR A 57 -4.02 6.37 -3.73
C TYR A 57 -5.16 6.08 -4.71
N GLY A 58 -5.30 6.90 -5.75
CA GLY A 58 -6.42 6.83 -6.68
C GLY A 58 -7.51 7.87 -6.37
N ARG A 59 -8.01 8.46 -7.45
CA ARG A 59 -9.12 9.41 -7.52
C ARG A 59 -10.02 8.98 -8.67
N ARG A 60 -11.33 9.09 -8.47
CA ARG A 60 -12.31 8.88 -9.52
C ARG A 60 -12.32 10.07 -10.48
N ASN A 61 -12.20 9.82 -11.77
CA ASN A 61 -12.34 10.86 -12.80
C ASN A 61 -13.83 11.16 -13.09
N GLU A 62 -14.12 12.18 -13.90
CA GLU A 62 -15.49 12.57 -14.27
C GLU A 62 -16.24 11.48 -15.04
N ASN A 63 -15.52 10.59 -15.72
CA ASN A 63 -16.07 9.43 -16.43
C ASN A 63 -16.38 8.25 -15.50
N GLY A 64 -16.07 8.39 -14.20
CA GLY A 64 -16.32 7.37 -13.19
C GLY A 64 -15.22 6.31 -13.05
N GLU A 65 -14.12 6.43 -13.78
CA GLU A 65 -12.98 5.50 -13.75
C GLU A 65 -12.04 5.85 -12.60
N TRP A 66 -11.45 4.82 -11.99
CA TRP A 66 -10.47 4.94 -10.93
C TRP A 66 -9.06 4.85 -11.49
N ASN A 67 -8.19 5.77 -11.09
CA ASN A 67 -6.78 5.73 -11.45
C ASN A 67 -5.91 5.18 -10.32
N VAL A 68 -4.65 4.86 -10.66
CA VAL A 68 -3.58 4.58 -9.71
C VAL A 68 -3.92 3.37 -8.81
N MET A 69 -3.75 3.44 -7.48
CA MET A 69 -3.83 2.26 -6.62
C MET A 69 -5.20 1.56 -6.65
N ILE A 70 -6.31 2.32 -6.67
CA ILE A 70 -7.66 1.71 -6.74
C ILE A 70 -7.95 1.15 -8.14
N GLY A 71 -7.44 1.79 -9.20
CA GLY A 71 -7.54 1.23 -10.55
C GLY A 71 -6.70 -0.05 -10.70
N GLU A 72 -5.47 -0.05 -10.21
CA GLU A 72 -4.56 -1.21 -10.24
C GLU A 72 -5.04 -2.38 -9.36
N LEU A 73 -5.85 -2.11 -8.33
CA LEU A 73 -6.50 -3.12 -7.50
C LEU A 73 -7.45 -4.03 -8.29
N ILE A 74 -7.90 -3.63 -9.48
CA ILE A 74 -8.69 -4.50 -10.36
C ILE A 74 -7.85 -5.69 -10.85
N ASP A 75 -6.55 -5.48 -11.06
CA ASP A 75 -5.60 -6.49 -11.57
C ASP A 75 -4.66 -7.05 -10.48
N ALA A 76 -4.77 -6.56 -9.24
CA ALA A 76 -3.98 -6.99 -8.09
C ALA A 76 -4.86 -7.68 -7.04
N ASP A 77 -4.30 -8.66 -6.33
CA ASP A 77 -5.07 -9.41 -5.34
C ASP A 77 -5.27 -8.62 -4.04
N ILE A 78 -4.26 -7.81 -3.67
CA ILE A 78 -4.20 -7.08 -2.39
C ILE A 78 -3.44 -5.77 -2.58
N ALA A 79 -3.96 -4.68 -2.02
CA ALA A 79 -3.22 -3.46 -1.77
C ALA A 79 -2.92 -3.30 -0.27
N VAL A 80 -1.66 -3.02 0.08
CA VAL A 80 -1.27 -2.68 1.46
C VAL A 80 -0.61 -1.32 1.47
N ALA A 81 -1.26 -0.36 2.12
CA ALA A 81 -0.77 1.00 2.28
C ALA A 81 -1.46 1.71 3.46
N ASP A 82 -1.03 2.91 3.77
CA ASP A 82 -1.71 3.87 4.64
C ASP A 82 -2.93 4.51 3.94
N LEU A 83 -3.85 3.68 3.49
CA LEU A 83 -5.03 4.10 2.72
C LEU A 83 -6.22 4.39 3.64
N THR A 84 -6.70 5.64 3.65
CA THR A 84 -7.93 6.00 4.36
C THR A 84 -9.17 5.41 3.68
N ILE A 85 -9.98 4.68 4.46
CA ILE A 85 -11.29 4.17 4.05
C ILE A 85 -12.26 5.36 3.94
N ASN A 86 -12.98 5.46 2.83
CA ASN A 86 -14.05 6.44 2.65
C ASN A 86 -15.14 5.88 1.74
N TYR A 87 -16.30 6.53 1.74
CA TYR A 87 -17.49 6.09 1.01
C TYR A 87 -17.26 5.89 -0.50
N GLU A 88 -16.53 6.80 -1.15
CA GLU A 88 -16.28 6.68 -2.59
C GLU A 88 -15.41 5.45 -2.89
N ARG A 89 -14.38 5.21 -2.09
CA ARG A 89 -13.47 4.08 -2.31
C ARG A 89 -14.14 2.74 -2.02
N GLU A 90 -14.97 2.68 -0.97
CA GLU A 90 -15.78 1.49 -0.65
C GLU A 90 -16.77 1.13 -1.77
N SER A 91 -17.18 2.09 -2.61
CA SER A 91 -18.01 1.79 -3.78
C SER A 91 -17.26 1.08 -4.91
N ALA A 92 -15.93 1.01 -4.84
CA ALA A 92 -15.06 0.48 -5.89
C ALA A 92 -14.34 -0.81 -5.49
N VAL A 93 -13.98 -0.96 -4.22
CA VAL A 93 -13.21 -2.08 -3.69
C VAL A 93 -13.68 -2.44 -2.28
N ASP A 94 -13.48 -3.70 -1.91
CA ASP A 94 -13.73 -4.18 -0.55
C ASP A 94 -12.54 -3.87 0.38
N PHE A 95 -12.86 -3.44 1.60
CA PHE A 95 -11.86 -3.17 2.65
C PHE A 95 -11.97 -4.20 3.79
N THR A 96 -10.83 -4.44 4.45
CA THR A 96 -10.84 -5.08 5.77
C THR A 96 -11.30 -4.09 6.84
N MET A 97 -11.46 -4.59 8.07
CA MET A 97 -11.54 -3.69 9.22
C MET A 97 -10.25 -2.84 9.31
N PRO A 98 -10.35 -1.55 9.73
CA PRO A 98 -9.18 -0.70 9.88
C PRO A 98 -8.24 -1.27 10.94
N PHE A 99 -6.95 -1.36 10.62
CA PHE A 99 -5.91 -1.83 11.55
C PHE A 99 -5.24 -0.70 12.33
N MET A 100 -5.44 0.56 11.92
CA MET A 100 -4.89 1.75 12.56
C MET A 100 -5.93 2.87 12.56
N ASN A 101 -6.14 3.48 13.73
CA ASN A 101 -7.02 4.64 13.88
C ASN A 101 -6.18 5.92 13.87
N LEU A 102 -6.47 6.82 12.93
CA LEU A 102 -5.79 8.11 12.76
C LEU A 102 -6.82 9.22 12.57
N GLY A 103 -6.42 10.46 12.86
CA GLY A 103 -7.23 11.66 12.67
C GLY A 103 -6.42 12.77 12.01
N ILE A 104 -7.11 13.79 11.51
CA ILE A 104 -6.46 14.98 10.94
C ILE A 104 -5.92 15.83 12.08
N GLY A 105 -4.60 16.04 12.10
CA GLY A 105 -3.91 16.92 13.05
C GLY A 105 -3.32 18.15 12.37
N ILE A 106 -3.30 19.29 13.08
CA ILE A 106 -2.60 20.50 12.65
C ILE A 106 -1.31 20.61 13.45
N LEU A 107 -0.17 20.74 12.76
CA LEU A 107 1.14 20.93 13.37
C LEU A 107 1.60 22.37 13.15
N SER A 108 1.95 23.10 14.22
CA SER A 108 2.56 24.42 14.16
C SER A 108 3.88 24.47 14.93
N ARG A 109 4.82 25.30 14.47
CA ARG A 109 6.03 25.64 15.22
C ARG A 109 5.66 26.63 16.33
N ILE A 110 6.14 26.38 17.55
CA ILE A 110 6.13 27.35 18.65
C ILE A 110 7.36 28.25 18.51
#